data_AF-A0A2G9N7I4-F1
#
_entry.id   AF-A0A2G9N7I4-F1
#
_cell.length_a   1.000
_cell.length_b   1.000
_cell.length_c   1.000
_cell.angle_alpha   90.00
_cell.angle_beta   90.00
_cell.angle_gamma   90.00
#
_symmetry.space_group_name_H-M   'P 1'
#
loop_
_entity.id
_entity.type
_entity.pdbx_description
1 polymer ?
#
loop_
_entity_poly.entity_id
_entity_poly.type
_entity_poly.pdbx_seq_one_letter_code
_entity_poly.pdbx_strand_id
1 'polypeptide(L)'
;MVYGLRESDKHFLWSLIGAIGIILFWRGIWGGIDILPSPLDRPELSFFLGLAILTFSGLIFKEFDPLGGLEKGVIDVLHMIQSHPEKKDYMITYHDKLNKKDVNIRADDIKQFEKSMLLIHEGGKEIFIPLHRIKSIHKKGEVIWRM
;
A
#
# COMPACT_ATOMS: atom_id res chain seq x y z
N MET A 1 37.06 -24.34 -26.83
CA MET A 1 35.62 -24.49 -27.09
C MET A 1 34.90 -24.18 -25.78
N VAL A 2 34.33 -22.97 -25.65
CA VAL A 2 33.67 -22.54 -24.41
C VAL A 2 32.23 -23.02 -24.48
N TYR A 3 31.87 -24.01 -23.66
CA TYR A 3 30.49 -24.46 -23.54
C TYR A 3 29.68 -23.42 -22.76
N GLY A 4 28.79 -22.69 -23.45
CA GLY A 4 27.80 -21.84 -22.80
C GLY A 4 26.67 -22.69 -22.23
N LEU A 5 26.36 -22.54 -20.93
CA LEU A 5 25.19 -23.15 -20.31
C LEU A 5 23.91 -22.68 -20.99
N ARG A 6 22.97 -23.62 -21.24
CA ARG A 6 21.64 -23.29 -21.75
C ARG A 6 20.91 -22.46 -20.69
N GLU A 7 20.07 -21.52 -21.14
CA GLU A 7 19.34 -20.62 -20.24
C GLU A 7 18.43 -21.39 -19.27
N SER A 8 17.86 -22.51 -19.71
CA SER A 8 17.08 -23.42 -18.87
C SER A 8 17.89 -23.99 -17.70
N ASP A 9 19.15 -24.32 -17.92
CA ASP A 9 20.01 -24.91 -16.89
C ASP A 9 20.39 -23.85 -15.86
N LYS A 10 20.54 -22.59 -16.26
CA LYS A 10 20.78 -21.47 -15.33
C LYS A 10 19.60 -21.29 -14.38
N HIS A 11 18.37 -21.27 -14.91
CA HIS A 11 17.18 -21.13 -14.07
C HIS A 11 17.02 -22.29 -13.08
N PHE A 12 17.30 -23.52 -13.52
CA PHE A 12 17.31 -24.69 -12.65
C PHE A 12 18.39 -24.61 -11.57
N LEU A 13 19.61 -24.17 -11.93
CA LEU A 13 20.71 -24.05 -10.98
C LEU A 13 20.43 -22.96 -9.93
N TRP A 14 19.84 -21.83 -10.34
CA TRP A 14 19.42 -20.76 -9.43
C TRP A 14 18.31 -21.20 -8.49
N SER A 15 17.31 -21.95 -8.97
CA SER A 15 16.25 -22.46 -8.11
C SER A 15 16.77 -23.50 -7.12
N LEU A 16 17.70 -24.37 -7.55
CA LEU A 16 18.35 -25.35 -6.69
C LEU A 16 19.19 -24.68 -5.59
N ILE A 17 20.01 -23.69 -5.95
CA ILE A 17 20.79 -22.89 -4.98
C ILE A 17 19.85 -22.16 -4.01
N GLY A 18 18.75 -21.59 -4.50
CA GLY A 18 17.74 -20.94 -3.67
C GLY A 18 17.11 -21.91 -2.66
N ALA A 19 16.72 -23.10 -3.10
CA ALA A 19 16.14 -24.13 -2.24
C ALA A 19 17.13 -24.61 -1.17
N ILE A 20 18.38 -24.89 -1.55
CA ILE A 20 19.45 -25.26 -0.61
C ILE A 20 19.68 -24.13 0.40
N GLY A 21 19.72 -22.88 -0.08
CA GLY A 21 19.87 -21.70 0.76
C GLY A 21 18.78 -21.58 1.82
N ILE A 22 17.50 -21.78 1.44
CA ILE A 22 16.37 -21.74 2.37
C ILE A 22 16.49 -22.85 3.43
N ILE A 23 16.83 -24.07 3.02
CA ILE A 23 16.98 -25.21 3.95
C ILE A 23 18.10 -24.94 4.95
N LEU A 24 19.26 -24.48 4.48
CA LEU A 24 20.40 -24.17 5.34
C LEU A 24 20.13 -22.98 6.25
N PHE A 25 19.46 -21.94 5.74
CA PHE A 25 19.05 -20.79 6.53
C PHE A 25 18.13 -21.21 7.67
N TRP A 26 17.08 -21.98 7.38
CA TRP A 26 16.14 -22.44 8.40
C TRP A 26 16.82 -23.37 9.41
N ARG A 27 17.66 -24.29 8.95
CA ARG A 27 18.45 -25.16 9.83
C ARG A 27 19.43 -24.38 10.71
N GLY A 28 20.05 -23.33 10.18
CA GLY A 28 20.92 -22.42 10.93
C GLY A 28 20.16 -21.63 12.00
N ILE A 29 18.94 -21.17 11.70
CA ILE A 29 18.07 -20.51 12.68
C ILE A 29 17.78 -21.46 13.86
N TRP A 30 17.33 -22.69 13.59
CA TRP A 30 17.04 -23.64 14.67
C TRP A 30 18.28 -24.03 15.47
N GLY A 31 19.39 -24.33 14.78
CA GLY A 31 20.65 -24.64 15.46
C GLY A 31 21.16 -23.47 16.30
N GLY A 32 20.96 -22.23 15.86
CA GLY A 32 21.27 -21.04 16.65
C GLY A 32 20.37 -20.89 17.87
N ILE A 33 19.08 -21.20 17.74
CA ILE A 33 18.12 -21.20 18.86
C ILE A 33 18.52 -22.26 19.91
N ASP A 34 18.95 -23.45 19.48
CA ASP A 34 19.33 -24.54 20.39
C ASP A 34 20.65 -24.28 21.16
N ILE A 35 21.54 -23.46 20.59
CA ILE A 35 22.83 -23.10 21.22
C ILE A 35 22.68 -21.91 22.18
N LEU A 36 21.66 -21.08 21.97
CA LEU A 36 21.39 -19.95 22.87
C LEU A 36 20.88 -20.49 24.22
N PRO A 37 21.47 -20.06 25.36
CA PRO A 37 20.89 -20.34 26.66
C PRO A 37 19.46 -19.80 26.67
N SER A 38 18.51 -20.61 27.16
CA SER A 38 17.06 -20.42 27.07
C SER A 38 16.66 -18.95 26.88
N PRO A 39 16.00 -18.56 25.76
CA PRO A 39 15.66 -17.16 25.49
C PRO A 39 14.74 -16.53 26.55
N LEU A 40 14.15 -17.35 27.42
CA LEU A 40 13.38 -16.96 28.60
C LEU A 40 14.23 -16.37 29.74
N ASP A 41 15.55 -16.65 29.78
CA ASP A 41 16.44 -16.17 30.85
C ASP A 41 17.03 -14.78 30.56
N ARG A 42 16.94 -14.31 29.30
CA ARG A 42 17.46 -13.01 28.87
C ARG A 42 16.36 -12.14 28.24
N PRO A 43 15.82 -11.16 28.98
CA PRO A 43 14.68 -10.36 28.52
C PRO A 43 14.97 -9.58 27.23
N GLU A 44 16.22 -9.22 26.97
CA GLU A 44 16.61 -8.49 25.76
C GLU A 44 16.41 -9.35 24.49
N LEU A 45 16.78 -10.63 24.56
CA LEU A 45 16.62 -11.57 23.44
C LEU A 45 15.15 -11.84 23.13
N SER A 46 14.33 -12.01 24.17
CA SER A 46 12.88 -12.15 24.03
C SER A 46 12.24 -10.91 23.37
N PHE A 47 12.71 -9.70 23.73
CA PHE A 47 12.25 -8.46 23.12
C PHE A 47 12.58 -8.39 21.62
N PHE A 48 13.83 -8.64 21.23
CA PHE A 48 14.22 -8.61 19.81
C PHE A 48 13.55 -9.70 18.99
N LEU A 49 13.38 -10.90 19.55
CA LEU A 49 12.65 -11.98 18.89
C LEU A 49 11.17 -11.62 18.68
N GLY A 50 10.52 -11.06 19.68
CA GLY A 50 9.15 -10.55 19.57
C GLY A 50 9.03 -9.47 18.51
N LEU A 51 9.97 -8.52 18.47
CA LEU A 51 10.00 -7.45 17.47
C LEU A 51 10.25 -8.00 16.06
N ALA A 52 11.13 -8.98 15.90
CA ALA A 52 11.38 -9.66 14.62
C ALA A 52 10.11 -10.37 14.15
N ILE A 53 9.43 -11.14 15.01
CA ILE A 53 8.17 -11.81 14.68
C ILE A 53 7.10 -10.79 14.29
N LEU A 54 6.95 -9.69 15.04
CA LEU A 54 6.01 -8.63 14.73
C LEU A 54 6.30 -7.93 13.39
N THR A 55 7.58 -7.76 13.06
CA THR A 55 8.02 -7.16 11.79
C THR A 55 7.77 -8.10 10.60
N PHE A 56 8.19 -9.37 10.71
CA PHE A 56 8.03 -10.37 9.65
C PHE A 56 6.58 -10.84 9.47
N SER A 57 5.78 -10.86 10.53
CA SER A 57 4.34 -11.18 10.44
C SER A 57 3.53 -10.10 9.73
N GLY A 58 4.09 -8.90 9.53
CA GLY A 58 3.38 -7.78 8.94
C GLY A 58 2.33 -7.15 9.85
N LEU A 59 2.23 -7.60 11.12
CA LEU A 59 1.26 -7.06 12.09
C LEU A 59 1.55 -5.58 12.39
N ILE A 60 2.82 -5.19 12.46
CA ILE A 60 3.20 -3.77 12.61
C ILE A 60 2.67 -2.96 11.43
N PHE A 61 2.83 -3.43 10.20
CA PHE A 61 2.37 -2.68 9.02
C PHE A 61 0.85 -2.62 8.88
N LYS A 62 0.14 -3.64 9.38
CA LYS A 62 -1.32 -3.68 9.35
C LYS A 62 -1.96 -2.75 10.39
N GLU A 63 -1.37 -2.67 11.58
CA GLU A 63 -1.90 -1.83 12.68
C GLU A 63 -1.49 -0.36 12.53
N PHE A 64 -0.28 -0.11 12.03
CA PHE A 64 0.26 1.24 11.89
C PHE A 64 0.01 1.85 10.51
N ASP A 65 -1.03 1.44 9.78
CA ASP A 65 -1.34 1.86 8.40
C ASP A 65 -1.07 3.37 8.21
N PRO A 66 0.12 3.74 7.69
CA PRO A 66 0.54 5.13 7.67
C PRO A 66 -0.26 5.93 6.63
N LEU A 67 -1.01 5.23 5.77
CA LEU A 67 -1.87 5.79 4.72
C LEU A 67 -3.35 5.82 5.15
N GLY A 68 -3.77 4.99 6.10
CA GLY A 68 -5.15 4.95 6.60
C GLY A 68 -5.63 6.28 7.19
N GLY A 69 -4.73 7.06 7.80
CA GLY A 69 -5.03 8.42 8.27
C GLY A 69 -5.33 9.41 7.13
N LEU A 70 -4.59 9.31 6.01
CA LEU A 70 -4.79 10.16 4.84
C LEU A 70 -6.08 9.78 4.11
N GLU A 71 -6.35 8.49 3.93
CA GLU A 71 -7.62 8.02 3.34
C GLU A 71 -8.82 8.49 4.16
N LYS A 72 -8.75 8.36 5.49
CA LYS A 72 -9.82 8.81 6.38
C LYS A 72 -10.11 10.31 6.25
N GLY A 73 -9.06 11.14 6.18
CA GLY A 73 -9.22 12.59 5.98
C GLY A 73 -9.89 12.95 4.66
N VAL A 74 -9.54 12.27 3.56
CA VAL A 74 -10.22 12.45 2.27
C VAL A 74 -11.68 12.04 2.34
N ILE A 75 -11.96 10.89 2.95
CA ILE A 75 -13.32 10.35 3.11
C ILE A 75 -14.20 11.35 3.86
N ASP A 76 -13.72 11.89 4.99
CA ASP A 76 -14.47 12.86 5.78
C ASP A 76 -14.80 14.13 4.97
N VAL A 77 -13.85 14.63 4.19
CA VAL A 77 -14.06 15.80 3.32
C VAL A 77 -15.03 15.47 2.18
N LEU A 78 -14.93 14.30 1.56
CA LEU A 78 -15.86 13.88 0.51
C LEU A 78 -17.30 13.71 1.03
N HIS A 79 -17.47 13.14 2.23
CA HIS A 79 -18.77 13.07 2.91
C HIS A 79 -19.36 14.46 3.17
N MET A 80 -18.53 15.39 3.66
CA MET A 80 -18.92 16.77 3.86
C MET A 80 -19.42 17.39 2.54
N ILE A 81 -18.68 17.19 1.44
CA ILE A 81 -19.02 17.73 0.11
C ILE A 81 -20.32 17.16 -0.42
N GLN A 82 -20.55 15.84 -0.31
CA GLN A 82 -21.79 15.22 -0.79
C GLN A 82 -23.03 15.77 -0.08
N SER A 83 -22.91 16.08 1.21
CA SER A 83 -24.00 16.67 2.00
C SER A 83 -24.17 18.18 1.80
N HIS A 84 -23.24 18.85 1.10
CA HIS A 84 -23.21 20.30 1.00
C HIS A 84 -24.15 20.80 -0.12
N PRO A 85 -24.99 21.83 0.11
CA PRO A 85 -25.93 22.35 -0.90
C PRO A 85 -25.21 22.92 -2.13
N GLU A 86 -24.04 23.52 -1.93
CA GLU A 86 -23.17 24.06 -2.99
C GLU A 86 -22.14 23.04 -3.52
N LYS A 87 -22.46 21.74 -3.62
CA LYS A 87 -21.48 20.72 -4.08
C LYS A 87 -20.86 21.03 -5.45
N LYS A 88 -21.53 21.81 -6.31
CA LYS A 88 -21.06 22.21 -7.64
C LYS A 88 -19.83 23.12 -7.63
N ASP A 89 -19.58 23.78 -6.50
CA ASP A 89 -18.45 24.72 -6.35
C ASP A 89 -17.14 24.01 -5.97
N TYR A 90 -17.19 22.70 -5.75
CA TYR A 90 -16.04 21.89 -5.38
C TYR A 90 -15.40 21.23 -6.61
N MET A 91 -14.08 21.36 -6.68
CA MET A 91 -13.23 20.76 -7.70
C MET A 91 -12.27 19.78 -7.03
N ILE A 92 -12.25 18.54 -7.52
CA ILE A 92 -11.37 17.48 -7.01
C ILE A 92 -10.33 17.18 -8.07
N THR A 93 -9.06 17.27 -7.69
CA THR A 93 -7.93 16.98 -8.57
C THR A 93 -7.36 15.61 -8.21
N TYR A 94 -7.28 14.71 -9.19
CA TYR A 94 -6.66 13.39 -9.03
C TYR A 94 -5.57 13.15 -10.06
N HIS A 95 -4.60 12.29 -9.73
CA HIS A 95 -3.54 11.90 -10.64
C HIS A 95 -3.96 10.70 -11.49
N ASP A 96 -4.08 10.90 -12.81
CA ASP A 96 -4.31 9.83 -13.76
C ASP A 96 -3.00 9.11 -14.09
N LYS A 97 -2.83 7.90 -13.55
CA LYS A 97 -1.65 7.07 -13.76
C LYS A 97 -1.43 6.67 -15.22
N LEU A 98 -2.51 6.53 -16.01
CA LEU A 98 -2.40 6.12 -17.42
C LEU A 98 -1.85 7.25 -18.27
N ASN A 99 -2.39 8.46 -18.07
CA ASN A 99 -2.02 9.64 -18.84
C ASN A 99 -0.91 10.49 -18.19
N LYS A 100 -0.44 10.11 -16.98
CA LYS A 100 0.55 10.83 -16.17
C LYS A 100 0.23 12.32 -15.99
N LYS A 101 -1.05 12.66 -15.91
CA LYS A 101 -1.54 14.05 -15.79
C LYS A 101 -2.50 14.17 -14.63
N ASP A 102 -2.61 15.38 -14.10
CA ASP A 102 -3.61 15.70 -13.10
C ASP A 102 -4.92 16.10 -13.80
N VAL A 103 -6.01 15.51 -13.35
CA VAL A 103 -7.35 15.69 -13.92
C VAL A 103 -8.24 16.32 -12.87
N ASN A 104 -8.97 17.36 -13.28
CA ASN A 104 -9.91 18.08 -12.42
C ASN A 104 -11.33 17.62 -12.74
N ILE A 105 -12.05 17.16 -11.72
CA ILE A 105 -13.45 16.76 -11.81
C ILE A 105 -14.30 17.62 -10.89
N ARG A 106 -15.56 17.87 -11.28
CA ARG A 106 -16.51 18.56 -10.41
C ARG A 106 -17.08 17.56 -9.42
N ALA A 107 -17.33 17.99 -8.18
CA ALA A 107 -17.94 17.10 -7.21
C ALA A 107 -19.39 16.71 -7.56
N ASP A 108 -20.05 17.44 -8.47
CA ASP A 108 -21.37 17.08 -8.99
C ASP A 108 -21.36 15.82 -9.87
N ASP A 109 -20.21 15.50 -10.49
CA ASP A 109 -20.03 14.33 -11.35
C ASP A 109 -19.82 13.03 -10.54
N ILE A 110 -19.73 13.15 -9.21
CA ILE A 110 -19.55 12.03 -8.29
C ILE A 110 -20.91 11.41 -7.98
N LYS A 111 -21.10 10.16 -8.41
CA LYS A 111 -22.30 9.38 -8.06
C LYS A 111 -22.23 8.88 -6.63
N GLN A 112 -21.13 8.24 -6.28
CA GLN A 112 -20.97 7.50 -5.05
C GLN A 112 -19.49 7.31 -4.74
N PHE A 113 -19.15 7.15 -3.46
CA PHE A 113 -17.88 6.55 -3.05
C PHE A 113 -18.18 5.23 -2.33
N GLU A 114 -17.38 4.21 -2.62
CA GLU A 114 -17.45 2.91 -1.96
C GLU A 114 -16.06 2.49 -1.51
N LYS A 115 -15.93 2.16 -0.22
CA LYS A 115 -14.67 1.76 0.42
C LYS A 115 -13.58 2.82 0.20
N SER A 116 -12.61 2.54 -0.68
CA SER A 116 -11.48 3.42 -1.03
C SER A 116 -11.52 3.84 -2.51
N MET A 117 -12.71 3.87 -3.14
CA MET A 117 -12.89 4.30 -4.53
C MET A 117 -14.02 5.30 -4.69
N LEU A 118 -13.84 6.18 -5.67
CA LEU A 118 -14.76 7.24 -6.06
C LEU A 118 -15.29 6.91 -7.46
N LEU A 119 -16.61 6.79 -7.60
CA LEU A 119 -17.28 6.55 -8.87
C LEU A 119 -17.70 7.88 -9.49
N ILE A 120 -17.18 8.14 -10.69
CA ILE A 120 -17.61 9.26 -11.53
C ILE A 120 -18.29 8.76 -12.80
N HIS A 121 -19.18 9.58 -13.35
CA HIS A 121 -19.79 9.34 -14.64
C HIS A 121 -19.27 10.34 -15.67
N GLU A 122 -18.45 9.88 -16.61
CA GLU A 122 -17.87 10.73 -17.65
C GLU A 122 -18.17 10.13 -19.03
N GLY A 123 -18.87 10.89 -19.88
CA GLY A 123 -19.16 10.49 -21.27
C GLY A 123 -19.92 9.16 -21.41
N GLY A 124 -20.85 8.87 -20.50
CA GLY A 124 -21.63 7.62 -20.52
C GLY A 124 -20.90 6.40 -19.93
N LYS A 125 -19.68 6.57 -19.42
CA LYS A 125 -18.89 5.51 -18.77
C LYS A 125 -18.73 5.77 -17.28
N GLU A 126 -18.73 4.69 -16.50
CA GLU A 126 -18.40 4.75 -15.08
C GLU A 126 -16.90 4.53 -14.89
N ILE A 127 -16.26 5.45 -14.18
CA ILE A 127 -14.82 5.42 -13.91
C ILE A 127 -14.62 5.30 -12.41
N PHE A 128 -13.77 4.37 -12.01
CA PHE A 128 -13.40 4.12 -10.62
C PHE A 128 -12.05 4.76 -10.33
N ILE A 129 -12.05 5.74 -9.42
CA ILE A 129 -10.85 6.49 -9.02
C ILE A 129 -10.49 6.12 -7.58
N PRO A 130 -9.35 5.46 -7.33
CA PRO A 130 -8.90 5.20 -5.97
C PRO A 130 -8.64 6.49 -5.17
N LEU A 131 -9.06 6.54 -3.90
CA LEU A 131 -8.94 7.74 -3.06
C LEU A 131 -7.49 8.19 -2.86
N HIS A 132 -6.55 7.25 -2.74
CA HIS A 132 -5.11 7.56 -2.64
C HIS A 132 -4.54 8.30 -3.88
N ARG A 133 -5.30 8.45 -4.97
CA ARG A 133 -4.91 9.24 -6.14
C ARG A 133 -5.41 10.68 -6.11
N ILE A 134 -6.26 11.03 -5.15
CA ILE A 134 -6.75 12.40 -4.98
C ILE A 134 -5.61 13.23 -4.40
N LYS A 135 -5.22 14.30 -5.12
CA LYS A 135 -4.15 15.20 -4.72
C LYS A 135 -4.65 16.39 -3.92
N SER A 136 -5.77 16.96 -4.35
CA SER A 136 -6.31 18.16 -3.72
C SER A 136 -7.80 18.36 -4.00
N ILE A 137 -8.46 19.01 -3.06
CA ILE A 137 -9.86 19.41 -3.16
C ILE A 137 -9.94 20.93 -2.95
N HIS A 138 -10.57 21.62 -3.89
CA HIS A 138 -10.71 23.08 -3.90
C HIS A 138 -12.18 23.48 -3.88
N LYS A 139 -12.51 24.61 -3.25
CA LYS A 139 -13.82 25.27 -3.34
C LYS A 139 -13.63 26.71 -3.72
N LYS A 140 -14.20 27.14 -4.85
CA LYS A 140 -14.07 28.53 -5.36
C LYS A 140 -12.62 29.07 -5.39
N GLY A 141 -11.64 28.18 -5.61
CA GLY A 141 -10.22 28.52 -5.66
C GLY A 141 -9.46 28.37 -4.33
N GLU A 142 -10.13 28.12 -3.22
CA GLU A 142 -9.51 27.85 -1.92
C GLU A 142 -9.25 26.36 -1.74
N VAL A 143 -8.07 26.01 -1.24
CA VAL A 143 -7.69 24.61 -0.95
C VAL A 143 -8.31 24.19 0.37
N ILE A 144 -9.24 23.23 0.32
CA ILE A 144 -9.87 22.66 1.52
C ILE A 144 -9.08 21.47 2.03
N TRP A 145 -8.51 20.68 1.11
CA TRP A 145 -7.74 19.50 1.44
C TRP A 145 -6.63 19.28 0.42
N ARG A 146 -5.48 18.78 0.87
CA ARG A 146 -4.32 18.45 0.03
C ARG A 146 -3.53 17.30 0.66
N MET A 147 -3.06 16.39 -0.19
CA MET A 147 -2.10 15.33 0.13
C MET A 147 -0.66 15.82 0.09
#